data_AF-A0A418KUT4-F1
#
_entry.id   AF-A0A418KUT4-F1
#
_cell.length_a   1.000
_cell.length_b   1.000
_cell.length_c   1.000
_cell.angle_alpha   90.00
_cell.angle_beta   90.00
_cell.angle_gamma   90.00
#
_symmetry.space_group_name_H-M   'P 1'
#
loop_
_entity.id
_entity.type
_entity.pdbx_description
1 polymer ?
#
loop_
_entity_poly.entity_id
_entity_poly.type
_entity_poly.pdbx_seq_one_letter_code
_entity_poly.pdbx_strand_id
1 'polypeptide(L)'
;MFEEALLTAPPPEVAPPAGWEVAWAHDDPSVADIDPALLEELCTGGEAAVAVFDIDEVPAGPELAARLAAFDPSVATADELVEAAAAAERLEAWGAARKAAIHAALASRAEMRPD
;
A
#
# COMPACT_ATOMS: atom_id res chain seq x y z
N MET A 1 -13.32 -34.78 -54.33
CA MET A 1 -14.14 -35.83 -53.70
C MET A 1 -14.44 -35.31 -52.32
N PHE A 2 -15.71 -34.95 -52.09
CA PHE A 2 -16.24 -34.52 -50.79
C PHE A 2 -16.66 -35.78 -50.04
N GLU A 3 -16.20 -35.97 -48.81
CA GLU A 3 -16.76 -36.95 -47.87
C GLU A 3 -17.51 -36.19 -46.77
N GLU A 4 -18.73 -36.66 -46.53
CA GLU A 4 -19.77 -36.07 -45.69
C GLU A 4 -19.46 -36.15 -44.18
N ALA A 5 -20.05 -35.20 -43.45
CA ALA A 5 -19.92 -34.99 -42.02
C ALA A 5 -20.47 -36.16 -41.18
N LEU A 6 -19.67 -36.63 -40.21
CA LEU A 6 -20.23 -37.12 -38.95
C LEU A 6 -20.25 -35.94 -37.99
N LEU A 7 -21.44 -35.35 -37.84
CA LEU A 7 -21.81 -34.38 -36.82
C LEU A 7 -21.42 -34.95 -35.44
N THR A 8 -20.21 -34.66 -34.98
CA THR A 8 -19.81 -34.96 -33.61
C THR A 8 -20.64 -34.05 -32.73
N ALA A 9 -21.53 -34.66 -31.93
CA ALA A 9 -22.28 -33.95 -30.92
C ALA A 9 -21.32 -33.12 -30.04
N PRO A 10 -21.68 -31.89 -29.66
CA PRO A 10 -20.87 -31.15 -28.70
C PRO A 10 -20.71 -31.98 -27.42
N PRO A 11 -19.54 -31.96 -26.76
CA PRO A 11 -19.37 -32.63 -25.47
C PRO A 11 -20.46 -32.16 -24.51
N PRO A 12 -20.98 -33.02 -23.61
CA PRO A 12 -21.96 -32.59 -22.64
C PRO A 12 -21.38 -31.39 -21.87
N GLU A 13 -22.14 -30.30 -21.86
CA GLU A 13 -21.85 -29.12 -21.05
C GLU A 13 -21.62 -29.62 -19.62
N VAL A 14 -20.37 -29.56 -19.15
CA VAL A 14 -20.06 -29.85 -17.76
C VAL A 14 -20.69 -28.70 -16.99
N ALA A 15 -21.89 -28.94 -16.47
CA ALA A 15 -22.53 -28.00 -15.56
C ALA A 15 -21.53 -27.68 -14.44
N PRO A 16 -21.36 -26.39 -14.08
CA PRO A 16 -20.55 -26.05 -12.91
C PRO A 16 -21.07 -26.86 -11.72
N PRO A 17 -20.19 -27.34 -10.81
CA PRO A 17 -20.65 -28.08 -9.65
C PRO A 17 -21.69 -27.23 -8.91
N ALA A 18 -22.92 -27.74 -8.86
CA ALA A 18 -23.97 -27.18 -8.04
C ALA A 18 -23.55 -27.41 -6.58
N GLY A 19 -22.98 -26.38 -5.95
CA GLY A 19 -22.52 -26.46 -4.56
C GLY A 19 -21.39 -25.55 -4.13
N TRP A 20 -21.06 -24.47 -4.87
CA TRP A 20 -20.13 -23.46 -4.37
C TRP A 20 -20.81 -22.23 -3.74
N GLU A 21 -22.11 -22.31 -3.45
CA GLU A 21 -22.74 -21.38 -2.50
C GLU A 21 -22.17 -21.65 -1.11
N VAL A 22 -20.97 -21.10 -0.85
CA VAL A 22 -20.62 -20.70 0.50
C VAL A 22 -21.61 -19.59 0.81
N ALA A 23 -22.72 -19.98 1.42
CA ALA A 23 -23.57 -19.06 2.15
C ALA A 23 -22.69 -18.49 3.26
N TRP A 24 -21.97 -17.42 2.96
CA TRP A 24 -21.56 -16.50 4.00
C TRP A 24 -22.87 -16.03 4.61
N ALA A 25 -23.25 -16.63 5.73
CA ALA A 25 -24.16 -15.99 6.65
C ALA A 25 -23.42 -14.74 7.13
N HIS A 26 -23.40 -13.71 6.28
CA HIS A 26 -23.24 -12.36 6.75
C HIS A 26 -24.55 -12.11 7.50
N ASP A 27 -24.56 -12.39 8.80
CA ASP A 27 -25.27 -11.51 9.70
C ASP A 27 -24.73 -10.13 9.35
N ASP A 28 -25.51 -9.35 8.58
CA ASP A 28 -25.20 -7.95 8.29
C ASP A 28 -25.44 -7.23 9.62
N PRO A 29 -24.39 -6.96 10.42
CA PRO A 29 -24.59 -6.37 11.73
C PRO A 29 -25.23 -5.01 11.48
N SER A 30 -26.37 -4.76 12.12
CA SER A 30 -27.01 -3.46 12.01
C SER A 30 -25.99 -2.40 12.45
N VAL A 31 -25.93 -1.28 11.75
CA VAL A 31 -25.10 -0.13 12.17
C VAL A 31 -25.45 0.29 13.61
N ALA A 32 -26.68 -0.02 14.07
CA ALA A 32 -27.14 0.23 15.44
C ALA A 32 -26.50 -0.70 16.50
N ASP A 33 -25.90 -1.82 16.09
CA ASP A 33 -25.24 -2.79 16.98
C ASP A 33 -23.75 -2.50 17.15
N ILE A 34 -23.20 -1.54 16.40
CA ILE A 34 -21.81 -1.12 16.54
C ILE A 34 -21.68 -0.27 17.80
N ASP A 35 -20.73 -0.62 18.66
CA ASP A 35 -20.43 0.13 19.89
C ASP A 35 -20.14 1.61 19.54
N PRO A 36 -20.92 2.56 20.10
CA PRO A 36 -20.72 3.99 19.86
C PRO A 36 -19.32 4.48 20.24
N ALA A 37 -18.69 3.88 21.26
CA ALA A 37 -17.34 4.23 21.67
C ALA A 37 -16.31 3.77 20.63
N LEU A 38 -16.50 2.58 20.06
CA LEU A 38 -15.68 2.08 18.95
C LEU A 38 -15.86 2.94 17.69
N LEU A 39 -17.09 3.38 17.40
CA LEU A 39 -17.36 4.31 16.28
C LEU A 39 -16.69 5.67 16.51
N GLU A 40 -16.78 6.21 17.72
CA GLU A 40 -16.13 7.46 18.09
C GLU A 40 -14.60 7.33 17.98
N GLU A 41 -14.02 6.23 18.46
CA GLU A 41 -12.59 5.93 18.33
C GLU A 41 -12.17 5.86 16.85
N LEU A 42 -12.90 5.15 16.00
CA LEU A 42 -12.60 5.05 14.57
C LEU A 42 -12.78 6.38 13.82
N CYS A 43 -13.78 7.18 14.20
CA CYS A 43 -14.06 8.48 13.56
C CYS A 43 -13.13 9.60 14.03
N THR A 44 -12.62 9.51 15.26
CA THR A 44 -11.68 10.48 15.84
C THR A 44 -10.23 10.04 15.72
N GLY A 45 -9.98 8.83 15.22
CA GLY A 45 -8.65 8.24 15.11
C GLY A 45 -8.03 7.97 16.47
N GLY A 46 -8.82 7.50 17.44
CA GLY A 46 -8.37 7.25 18.80
C GLY A 46 -7.22 6.25 18.79
N GLU A 47 -6.02 6.71 19.20
CA GLU A 47 -4.71 6.03 19.28
C GLU A 47 -4.47 4.81 18.38
N ALA A 48 -5.15 4.74 17.24
CA ALA A 48 -4.95 3.75 16.23
C ALA A 48 -3.61 4.13 15.63
N ALA A 49 -2.58 3.41 16.05
CA ALA A 49 -1.28 3.37 15.42
C ALA A 49 -1.53 3.53 13.93
N VAL A 50 -1.07 4.66 13.37
CA VAL A 50 -1.23 4.99 11.95
C VAL A 50 -0.90 3.72 11.22
N ALA A 51 -1.92 3.10 10.64
CA ALA A 51 -1.77 1.82 9.99
C ALA A 51 -0.65 2.06 8.97
N VAL A 52 0.50 1.38 9.14
CA VAL A 52 1.66 1.49 8.25
C VAL A 52 1.27 0.77 6.96
N PHE A 53 0.24 1.28 6.30
CA PHE A 53 -0.22 0.80 5.02
C PHE A 53 0.32 1.76 3.98
N ASP A 54 0.95 1.13 2.99
CA ASP A 54 1.42 1.72 1.74
C ASP A 54 2.64 2.66 1.86
N ILE A 55 3.61 2.34 2.73
CA ILE A 55 4.88 3.10 2.84
C ILE A 55 5.67 3.11 1.52
N ASP A 56 5.45 2.11 0.68
CA ASP A 56 5.97 1.96 -0.68
C ASP A 56 5.32 2.94 -1.67
N GLU A 57 4.03 3.23 -1.52
CA GLU A 57 3.30 4.19 -2.37
C GLU A 57 3.64 5.66 -2.07
N VAL A 58 4.12 5.96 -0.87
CA VAL A 58 4.44 7.32 -0.45
C VAL A 58 5.70 7.82 -1.16
N PRO A 59 5.64 8.96 -1.88
CA PRO A 59 6.82 9.53 -2.53
C PRO A 59 7.92 9.92 -1.53
N ALA A 60 9.18 9.84 -1.96
CA ALA A 60 10.30 10.27 -1.13
C ALA A 60 10.22 11.77 -0.79
N GLY A 61 10.24 12.08 0.51
CA GLY A 61 10.05 13.43 1.01
C GLY A 61 9.71 13.49 2.49
N PRO A 62 9.23 14.64 2.99
CA PRO A 62 8.92 14.84 4.41
C PRO A 62 7.87 13.86 4.95
N GLU A 63 6.88 13.51 4.14
CA GLU A 63 5.81 12.59 4.53
C GLU A 63 6.34 11.17 4.74
N LEU A 64 7.21 10.69 3.85
CA LEU A 64 7.90 9.41 4.00
C LEU A 64 8.79 9.39 5.25
N ALA A 65 9.49 10.51 5.52
CA ALA A 65 10.30 10.65 6.73
C ALA A 65 9.47 10.56 8.02
N ALA A 66 8.29 11.17 8.04
CA ALA A 66 7.39 11.10 9.19
C ALA A 66 6.85 9.67 9.42
N ARG A 67 6.48 8.97 8.34
CA ARG A 67 6.03 7.57 8.44
C ARG A 67 7.14 6.64 8.92
N LEU A 68 8.35 6.76 8.38
CA LEU A 68 9.51 5.99 8.85
C LEU A 68 9.87 6.29 10.31
N ALA A 69 9.70 7.54 10.77
CA ALA A 69 9.93 7.90 12.17
C ALA A 69 8.88 7.31 13.13
N ALA A 70 7.67 7.04 12.64
CA ALA A 70 6.60 6.42 13.42
C ALA A 70 6.60 4.88 13.34
N PHE A 71 7.35 4.29 12.40
CA PHE A 71 7.43 2.85 12.20
C PHE A 71 8.13 2.14 13.37
N ASP A 72 7.47 1.14 13.96
CA ASP A 72 8.05 0.28 15.00
C ASP A 72 8.50 -1.07 14.42
N PRO A 73 9.81 -1.30 14.24
CA PRO A 73 10.33 -2.55 13.68
C PRO A 73 10.16 -3.76 14.62
N SER A 74 9.84 -3.57 15.90
CA SER A 74 9.74 -4.65 16.87
C SER A 74 8.44 -5.45 16.77
N VAL A 75 7.41 -4.86 16.17
CA VAL A 75 6.09 -5.46 15.97
C VAL A 75 5.76 -5.70 14.50
N ALA A 76 6.65 -5.28 13.58
CA ALA A 76 6.47 -5.40 12.15
C ALA A 76 6.70 -6.85 11.64
N THR A 77 5.95 -7.20 10.61
CA THR A 77 6.15 -8.42 9.82
C THR A 77 7.43 -8.32 8.96
N ALA A 78 7.89 -9.47 8.46
CA ALA A 78 9.08 -9.50 7.59
C ALA A 78 8.88 -8.67 6.30
N ASP A 79 7.68 -8.68 5.72
CA ASP A 79 7.39 -7.93 4.50
C ASP A 79 7.38 -6.42 4.79
N GLU A 80 6.76 -5.98 5.89
CA GLU A 80 6.79 -4.57 6.30
C GLU A 80 8.21 -4.08 6.59
N LEU A 81 9.09 -4.92 7.13
CA LEU A 81 10.50 -4.58 7.33
C LEU A 81 11.24 -4.38 6.00
N VAL A 82 10.95 -5.20 4.98
CA VAL A 82 11.51 -5.04 3.63
C VAL A 82 11.05 -3.73 3.00
N GLU A 83 9.76 -3.41 3.11
CA GLU A 83 9.22 -2.17 2.56
C GLU A 83 9.75 -0.93 3.30
N ALA A 84 9.87 -0.98 4.62
CA ALA A 84 10.48 0.08 5.41
C ALA A 84 11.96 0.31 5.04
N ALA A 85 12.71 -0.77 4.79
CA ALA A 85 14.09 -0.67 4.32
C ALA A 85 14.17 0.00 2.93
N ALA A 86 13.33 -0.42 1.98
CA ALA A 86 13.28 0.20 0.65
C ALA A 86 12.85 1.68 0.71
N ALA A 87 11.90 2.03 1.59
CA ALA A 87 11.49 3.40 1.84
C ALA A 87 12.63 4.26 2.42
N ALA A 88 13.43 3.72 3.34
CA ALA A 88 14.58 4.42 3.93
C ALA A 88 15.62 4.78 2.85
N GLU A 89 15.96 3.85 1.96
CA GLU A 89 16.89 4.09 0.84
C GLU A 89 16.38 5.18 -0.11
N ARG A 90 15.07 5.17 -0.43
CA ARG A 90 14.45 6.23 -1.24
C ARG A 90 14.55 7.60 -0.57
N LEU A 91 14.34 7.65 0.75
CA LEU A 91 14.46 8.89 1.53
C LEU A 91 15.90 9.39 1.59
N GLU A 92 16.89 8.50 1.71
CA GLU A 92 18.30 8.85 1.65
C GLU A 92 18.67 9.47 0.29
N ALA A 93 18.27 8.83 -0.81
CA ALA A 93 18.50 9.35 -2.16
C ALA A 93 17.88 10.74 -2.35
N TRP A 94 16.66 10.95 -1.86
CA TRP A 94 16.00 12.27 -1.88
C TRP A 94 16.78 13.31 -1.05
N GLY A 95 17.23 12.95 0.15
CA GLY A 95 18.04 13.81 1.00
C GLY A 95 19.38 14.20 0.35
N ALA A 96 20.04 13.25 -0.29
CA ALA A 96 21.28 13.47 -1.04
C ALA A 96 21.06 14.43 -2.22
N ALA A 97 19.99 14.22 -3.01
CA ALA A 97 19.63 15.11 -4.11
C ALA A 97 19.34 16.54 -3.63
N ARG A 98 18.62 16.68 -2.52
CA ARG A 98 18.30 17.99 -1.92
C ARG A 98 19.57 18.70 -1.42
N LYS A 99 20.49 17.99 -0.76
CA LYS A 99 21.79 18.53 -0.35
C LYS A 99 22.61 18.99 -1.55
N ALA A 100 22.66 18.17 -2.61
CA ALA A 100 23.37 18.53 -3.84
C ALA A 100 22.79 19.80 -4.49
N ALA A 101 21.45 19.93 -4.53
CA ALA A 101 20.79 21.14 -5.03
C ALA A 101 21.14 22.38 -4.20
N ILE A 102 21.18 22.27 -2.86
CA ILE A 102 21.59 23.36 -1.98
C ILE A 102 23.06 23.75 -2.23
N HIS A 103 23.95 22.77 -2.37
CA HIS A 103 25.37 23.03 -2.66
C HIS A 103 25.55 23.70 -4.03
N ALA A 104 24.83 23.25 -5.06
CA ALA A 104 24.85 23.87 -6.38
C ALA A 104 24.35 25.32 -6.31
N ALA A 105 23.26 25.56 -5.57
CA ALA A 105 22.75 26.90 -5.34
C ALA A 105 23.78 27.79 -4.63
N LEU A 106 24.45 27.30 -3.58
CA LEU A 106 25.51 28.03 -2.88
C LEU A 106 26.69 28.36 -3.79
N ALA A 107 27.19 27.38 -4.56
CA ALA A 107 28.29 27.58 -5.49
C ALA A 107 27.97 28.59 -6.61
N SER A 108 26.68 28.75 -6.96
CA SER A 108 26.24 29.74 -7.94
C SER A 108 26.19 31.17 -7.40
N ARG A 109 26.23 31.38 -6.07
CA ARG A 109 26.12 32.71 -5.46
C ARG A 109 27.39 33.51 -5.69
N ALA A 110 27.21 34.76 -6.14
CA ALA A 110 28.32 35.70 -6.31
C ALA A 110 29.08 35.96 -5.00
N GLU A 111 28.35 36.00 -3.87
CA GLU A 111 28.90 36.17 -2.51
C GLU A 111 29.89 35.06 -2.09
N MET A 112 29.87 33.90 -2.75
CA MET A 112 30.73 32.77 -2.45
C MET A 112 31.95 32.68 -3.38
N ARG A 113 32.12 33.61 -4.34
CA ARG A 113 33.28 33.64 -5.23
C ARG A 113 34.45 34.34 -4.52
N PRO A 114 35.66 33.77 -4.51
CA PRO A 114 36.84 34.49 -4.06
C PRO A 114 37.12 35.67 -4.99
N ASP A 115 37.51 36.81 -4.41
CA ASP A 115 37.93 38.03 -5.12
C ASP A 115 39.21 37.81 -5.96
#